data_AF-A0A7W1FM39-F1
#
_entry.id   AF-A0A7W1FM39-F1
#
_cell.length_a   1.000
_cell.length_b   1.000
_cell.length_c   1.000
_cell.angle_alpha   90.00
_cell.angle_beta   90.00
_cell.angle_gamma   90.00
#
_symmetry.space_group_name_H-M   'P 1'
#
loop_
_entity.id
_entity.type
_entity.pdbx_description
1 polymer ?
#
loop_
_entity_poly.entity_id
_entity_poly.type
_entity_poly.pdbx_seq_one_letter_code
_entity_poly.pdbx_strand_id
1 'polypeptide(L)' 'MLTIPDDQWQQVLPKLRKQCPRLTELDLKECQQRIDLLTAKIQNRHWVNRVIARRTVLSLLQTTGGVHADA' A
#
# COMPACT_ATOMS: atom_id res chain seq x y z
N MET A 1 -6.75 13.18 2.80
CA MET A 1 -6.61 11.89 2.08
C MET A 1 -5.12 11.66 1.87
N LEU A 2 -4.58 10.49 2.22
CA LEU A 2 -3.13 10.23 2.12
C LEU A 2 -2.84 9.39 0.87
N THR A 3 -1.95 9.88 0.03
CA THR A 3 -1.51 9.24 -1.21
C THR A 3 -0.02 8.94 -1.14
N ILE A 4 0.40 7.89 -1.84
CA ILE A 4 1.81 7.51 -2.01
C ILE A 4 2.33 8.32 -3.20
N PRO A 5 3.41 9.10 -3.08
CA PRO A 5 4.04 9.80 -4.21
C PRO A 5 4.45 8.85 -5.34
N ASP A 6 4.45 9.31 -6.59
CA ASP A 6 4.72 8.48 -7.77
C ASP A 6 6.09 7.77 -7.71
N ASP A 7 7.13 8.48 -7.30
CA ASP A 7 8.49 7.95 -7.13
C ASP A 7 8.54 6.84 -6.07
N GLN A 8 7.85 7.04 -4.94
CA GLN A 8 7.74 6.04 -3.89
C GLN A 8 6.85 4.85 -4.33
N TRP A 9 5.80 5.11 -5.11
CA TRP A 9 4.89 4.09 -5.61
C TRP A 9 5.61 3.09 -6.52
N GLN A 10 6.47 3.57 -7.43
CA GLN A 10 7.28 2.70 -8.29
C GLN A 10 8.20 1.78 -7.50
N GLN A 11 8.73 2.25 -6.36
CA GLN A 11 9.60 1.45 -5.50
C GLN A 11 8.81 0.47 -4.61
N VAL A 12 7.60 0.83 -4.17
CA VAL A 12 6.74 -0.01 -3.33
C VAL A 12 6.06 -1.10 -4.13
N LEU A 13 5.69 -0.85 -5.39
CA LEU A 13 4.88 -1.76 -6.22
C LEU A 13 5.44 -3.20 -6.28
N PRO A 14 6.76 -3.44 -6.51
CA PRO A 14 7.31 -4.80 -6.55
C PRO A 14 7.23 -5.49 -5.19
N LYS A 15 7.51 -4.77 -4.10
CA LYS A 15 7.44 -5.30 -2.72
C LYS A 15 6.01 -5.65 -2.36
N LEU A 16 5.07 -4.80 -2.75
CA LEU A 16 3.64 -4.98 -2.51
C LEU A 16 3.10 -6.21 -3.25
N ARG A 17 3.50 -6.43 -4.52
CA ARG A 17 3.17 -7.66 -5.26
C ARG A 17 3.73 -8.92 -4.58
N LYS A 18 4.94 -8.84 -4.02
CA LYS A 18 5.58 -9.96 -3.29
C LYS A 18 4.88 -10.27 -1.96
N GLN A 19 4.53 -9.25 -1.18
CA GLN A 19 3.96 -9.42 0.16
C GLN A 19 2.44 -9.63 0.15
N CYS A 20 1.75 -9.06 -0.83
CA CYS A 20 0.30 -9.15 -1.01
C CYS A 20 -0.05 -9.84 -2.35
N PRO A 21 0.27 -11.14 -2.52
CA PRO A 21 0.16 -11.84 -3.81
C PRO A 21 -1.28 -12.01 -4.34
N ARG A 22 -2.32 -11.70 -3.54
CA ARG A 22 -3.73 -11.75 -3.97
C ARG A 22 -4.24 -10.41 -4.52
N LEU A 23 -3.42 -9.34 -4.47
CA LEU A 23 -3.75 -8.09 -5.14
C LEU A 23 -3.56 -8.25 -6.64
N THR A 24 -4.60 -7.93 -7.39
CA THR A 24 -4.57 -7.94 -8.84
C THR A 24 -4.10 -6.60 -9.38
N GLU A 25 -3.72 -6.54 -10.66
CA GLU A 25 -3.37 -5.28 -11.31
C GLU A 25 -4.53 -4.28 -11.33
N LEU A 26 -5.76 -4.79 -11.45
CA LEU A 26 -6.96 -3.98 -11.36
C LEU A 26 -7.10 -3.33 -9.98
N ASP A 27 -6.86 -4.09 -8.90
CA ASP A 27 -6.92 -3.53 -7.55
C ASP A 27 -5.90 -2.40 -7.34
N LEU A 28 -4.71 -2.54 -7.91
CA LEU A 28 -3.63 -1.55 -7.84
C LEU A 28 -3.93 -0.30 -8.68
N LYS A 29 -4.62 -0.45 -9.82
CA LYS A 29 -5.10 0.69 -10.62
C LYS A 29 -6.24 1.42 -9.91
N GLU A 30 -7.21 0.67 -9.37
CA GLU A 30 -8.38 1.23 -8.70
C GLU A 30 -8.03 1.92 -7.38
N CYS A 31 -6.96 1.51 -6.69
CA CYS A 31 -6.56 2.20 -5.47
C CYS A 31 -5.97 3.59 -5.73
N GLN A 32 -5.55 3.90 -6.97
CA GLN A 32 -5.04 5.21 -7.37
C GLN A 32 -3.98 5.77 -6.40
N GLN A 33 -3.07 4.90 -5.94
CA GLN A 33 -2.01 5.23 -4.96
C GLN A 33 -2.53 5.74 -3.60
N ARG A 34 -3.84 5.67 -3.33
CA ARG A 34 -4.42 6.09 -2.06
C ARG A 34 -4.22 5.02 -1.01
N ILE A 35 -3.70 5.42 0.15
CA ILE A 35 -3.40 4.51 1.26
C ILE A 35 -4.67 3.84 1.81
N ASP A 36 -5.78 4.58 1.88
CA ASP A 36 -7.05 4.07 2.38
C ASP A 36 -7.68 3.01 1.45
N LEU A 37 -7.70 3.26 0.14
CA LEU A 37 -8.19 2.29 -0.84
C LEU A 37 -7.29 1.07 -0.91
N LEU A 38 -5.97 1.26 -0.91
CA LEU A 38 -5.02 0.15 -0.90
C LEU A 38 -5.18 -0.73 0.35
N THR A 39 -5.38 -0.09 1.52
CA THR A 39 -5.70 -0.81 2.76
C THR A 39 -6.96 -1.64 2.59
N ALA A 40 -8.05 -1.07 2.04
CA ALA A 40 -9.29 -1.79 1.81
C ALA A 40 -9.13 -2.97 0.82
N LYS A 41 -8.35 -2.78 -0.25
CA LYS A 41 -8.01 -3.86 -1.20
C LYS A 41 -7.27 -5.01 -0.51
N ILE A 42 -6.30 -4.70 0.35
CA ILE A 42 -5.56 -5.72 1.11
C ILE A 42 -6.50 -6.44 2.07
N GLN A 43 -7.36 -5.73 2.81
CA GLN A 43 -8.35 -6.35 3.69
C GLN A 43 -9.22 -7.36 2.92
N ASN A 44 -9.76 -6.95 1.77
CA ASN A 44 -10.70 -7.75 0.99
C ASN A 44 -10.03 -8.96 0.33
N ARG A 45 -8.81 -8.78 -0.21
CA ARG A 45 -8.09 -9.86 -0.90
C ARG A 45 -7.40 -10.84 0.03
N HIS A 46 -7.08 -10.42 1.25
CA HIS A 46 -6.33 -11.24 2.21
C HIS A 46 -7.14 -11.64 3.45
N TRP A 47 -8.39 -11.21 3.59
CA TRP A 47 -9.27 -11.48 4.73
C TRP A 47 -8.64 -11.11 6.07
N VAL A 48 -7.97 -9.96 6.10
CA VAL A 48 -7.36 -9.41 7.32
C VAL A 48 -8.12 -8.19 7.81
N ASN A 49 -8.04 -7.92 9.12
CA ASN A 49 -8.63 -6.71 9.68
C ASN A 49 -7.90 -5.44 9.19
N ARG A 50 -8.55 -4.28 9.36
CA ARG A 50 -8.06 -2.98 8.92
C ARG A 50 -6.71 -2.61 9.53
N VAL A 51 -6.47 -2.98 10.78
CA VAL A 51 -5.22 -2.66 11.49
C VAL A 51 -4.05 -3.41 10.85
N ILE A 52 -4.22 -4.71 10.57
CA ILE A 52 -3.21 -5.53 9.90
C ILE A 52 -2.95 -5.00 8.49
N ALA A 53 -3.99 -4.77 7.68
CA ALA A 53 -3.82 -4.26 6.33
C ALA A 53 -3.10 -2.90 6.29
N ARG A 54 -3.48 -1.98 7.19
CA ARG A 54 -2.85 -0.66 7.28
C ARG A 54 -1.39 -0.78 7.70
N ARG A 55 -1.07 -1.65 8.66
CA ARG A 55 0.32 -1.92 9.08
C ARG A 55 1.16 -2.46 7.93
N THR A 56 0.62 -3.35 7.10
CA THR A 56 1.30 -3.84 5.90
C THR A 56 1.65 -2.69 4.95
N VAL A 57 0.71 -1.79 4.65
CA VAL A 57 0.96 -0.63 3.78
C VAL A 57 2.04 0.28 4.38
N LEU A 58 1.92 0.63 5.66
CA LEU A 58 2.87 1.54 6.31
C LEU A 58 4.27 0.92 6.45
N SER A 59 4.37 -0.38 6.73
CA SER A 59 5.64 -1.09 6.79
C SER A 59 6.34 -1.08 5.43
N LEU A 60 5.59 -1.30 4.35
CA LEU A 60 6.13 -1.23 2.98
C LEU A 60 6.67 0.17 2.66
N LEU A 61 5.95 1.22 3.06
CA LEU A 61 6.37 2.61 2.86
C LEU A 61 7.63 2.94 3.66
N GLN A 62 7.72 2.52 4.93
CA GLN A 62 8.90 2.74 5.77
C GLN A 62 10.18 2.10 5.21
N THR A 63 10.08 0.93 4.57
CA THR A 63 11.25 0.25 3.96
C THR A 63 11.74 0.90 2.66
N THR A 64 11.07 1.94 2.18
CA THR A 64 11.27 2.50 0.82
C THR A 64 11.66 3.99 0.86
N GLY A 65 12.19 4.44 2.01
CA GLY A 65 12.36 5.85 2.33
C GLY A 65 11.19 6.28 3.21
N GLY A 66 11.49 6.49 4.50
CA GLY A 66 10.50 6.81 5.52
C GLY A 66 9.59 7.96 5.11
N VAL A 67 8.37 7.97 5.64
CA VAL A 67 7.50 9.15 5.60
C VAL A 67 8.27 10.34 6.18
N HIS A 68 8.81 11.20 5.32
CA HIS A 68 9.26 12.53 5.75
C HIS A 68 7.99 13.26 6.17
N ALA A 69 7.78 13.35 7.48
CA ALA A 69 6.95 14.40 8.03
C ALA A 69 7.83 15.65 7.99
N ASP A 70 7.58 16.53 7.02
CA ASP A 70 8.11 17.89 7.10
C ASP A 70 7.62 18.50 8.42
N ALA A 71 8.57 18.82 9.29
CA ALA A 71 8.36 19.48 10.57
C ALA A 71 8.34 20.99 10.40
#